data_AF-A0A7S2VN27-F1
#
_entry.id   AF-A0A7S2VN27-F1
#
_cell.length_a   1.000
_cell.length_b   1.000
_cell.length_c   1.000
_cell.angle_alpha   90.00
_cell.angle_beta   90.00
_cell.angle_gamma   90.00
#
_symmetry.space_group_name_H-M   'P 1'
#
loop_
_entity.id
_entity.type
_entity.pdbx_description
1 polymer ?
#
loop_
_entity_poly.entity_id
_entity_poly.type
_entity_poly.pdbx_seq_one_letter_code
_entity_poly.pdbx_strand_id
1 'polypeptide(L)'
;GLPGSVEQEEYGQWFYLVTDSAGIRPRGDSSYCRESKQAGASRVAAGEVVQVDLRRRAGWTKWLRLVTGEGWLFDISPKDRKVRAVEVEVQRGDWTYEVCVDKVAVMSRPLFGVASPTSA
;
A
#
# COMPACT_ATOMS: atom_id res chain seq x y z
N GLY A 1 -12.36 6.21 25.44
CA GLY A 1 -11.15 5.35 25.39
C GLY A 1 -9.92 6.23 25.33
N LEU A 2 -8.80 5.80 25.90
CA LEU A 2 -7.52 6.52 25.83
C LEU A 2 -7.04 6.65 24.37
N PRO A 3 -6.39 7.76 23.98
CA PRO A 3 -5.81 7.88 22.64
C PRO A 3 -4.66 6.88 22.47
N GLY A 4 -4.84 5.88 21.59
CA GLY A 4 -3.81 4.91 21.24
C GLY A 4 -4.11 3.44 21.56
N SER A 5 -5.30 3.09 22.05
CA SER A 5 -5.70 1.68 22.13
C SER A 5 -5.89 1.12 20.72
N VAL A 6 -5.17 0.04 20.36
CA VAL A 6 -5.50 -0.78 19.19
C VAL A 6 -6.95 -1.21 19.35
N GLU A 7 -7.82 -0.73 18.46
CA GLU A 7 -9.27 -0.88 18.65
C GLU A 7 -9.72 -2.30 18.31
N GLN A 8 -9.01 -2.96 17.38
CA GLN A 8 -9.27 -4.35 17.02
C GLN A 8 -8.10 -4.94 16.20
N GLU A 9 -7.76 -6.19 16.47
CA GLU A 9 -6.92 -7.01 15.59
C GLU A 9 -7.82 -7.85 14.66
N GLU A 10 -7.47 -7.91 13.38
CA GLU A 10 -8.17 -8.74 12.39
C GLU A 10 -7.16 -9.62 11.65
N TYR A 11 -7.29 -10.93 11.79
CA TYR A 11 -6.50 -11.93 11.06
C TYR A 11 -7.25 -12.38 9.82
N GLY A 12 -6.55 -12.57 8.71
CA GLY A 12 -7.17 -12.93 7.44
C GLY A 12 -6.21 -12.84 6.27
N GLN A 13 -6.74 -12.60 5.08
CA GLN A 13 -5.94 -12.38 3.88
C GLN A 13 -6.55 -11.24 3.08
N TRP A 14 -5.74 -10.21 2.83
CA TRP A 14 -6.14 -9.04 2.05
C TRP A 14 -5.03 -8.64 1.10
N PHE A 15 -5.41 -7.90 0.07
CA PHE A 15 -4.47 -7.28 -0.86
C PHE A 15 -4.61 -5.77 -0.81
N TYR A 16 -3.48 -5.07 -0.78
CA TYR A 16 -3.44 -3.61 -0.78
C TYR A 16 -2.55 -3.11 -1.89
N LEU A 17 -3.04 -2.16 -2.67
CA LEU A 17 -2.28 -1.45 -3.71
C LEU A 17 -1.68 -0.18 -3.11
N VAL A 18 -0.36 -0.03 -3.21
CA VAL A 18 0.35 1.17 -2.75
C VAL A 18 0.12 2.33 -3.71
N THR A 19 -0.44 3.42 -3.21
CA THR A 19 -0.80 4.62 -3.97
C THR A 19 0.13 5.81 -3.71
N ASP A 20 1.00 5.72 -2.69
CA ASP A 20 1.96 6.78 -2.40
C ASP A 20 3.05 6.85 -3.47
N SER A 21 3.21 8.02 -4.11
CA SER A 21 4.21 8.20 -5.18
C SER A 21 5.65 8.04 -4.72
N ALA A 22 5.95 8.26 -3.43
CA ALA A 22 7.26 8.03 -2.84
C ALA A 22 7.41 6.62 -2.24
N GLY A 23 6.39 5.76 -2.39
CA GLY A 23 6.31 4.44 -1.77
C GLY A 23 6.22 4.49 -0.25
N ILE A 24 5.99 3.32 0.36
CA ILE A 24 5.87 3.18 1.81
C ILE A 24 7.04 2.37 2.34
N ARG A 25 7.73 2.90 3.35
CA ARG A 25 8.76 2.13 4.06
C ARG A 25 8.11 1.27 5.15
N PRO A 26 8.38 -0.04 5.20
CA PRO A 26 7.95 -0.90 6.27
C PRO A 26 8.39 -0.43 7.66
N ARG A 27 7.59 -0.79 8.65
CA ARG A 27 7.82 -0.49 10.06
C ARG A 27 7.89 -1.78 10.88
N GLY A 28 8.72 -1.78 11.91
CA GLY A 28 8.87 -2.93 12.82
C GLY A 28 7.62 -3.20 13.66
N ASP A 29 6.76 -2.20 13.85
CA ASP A 29 5.51 -2.33 14.60
C ASP A 29 4.37 -1.53 13.95
N SER A 30 3.17 -1.66 14.53
CA SER A 30 1.95 -0.94 14.15
C SER A 30 1.85 0.44 14.81
N SER A 31 2.95 1.19 14.82
CA SER A 31 3.00 2.55 15.36
C SER A 31 3.65 3.54 14.40
N TYR A 32 3.27 4.82 14.52
CA TYR A 32 3.79 5.88 13.66
C TYR A 32 5.06 6.55 14.20
N CYS A 33 5.65 6.07 15.30
CA CYS A 33 6.88 6.63 15.86
C CYS A 33 8.03 6.56 14.84
N ARG A 34 9.06 7.39 15.00
CA ARG A 34 10.16 7.45 14.03
C ARG A 34 10.99 6.17 14.09
N GLU A 35 11.10 5.61 15.29
CA GLU A 35 11.89 4.46 15.69
C GLU A 35 11.34 3.17 15.09
N SER A 36 10.04 3.10 14.83
CA SER A 36 9.46 1.94 14.15
C SER A 36 9.81 1.86 12.67
N LYS A 37 10.29 2.95 12.03
CA LYS A 37 10.70 2.88 10.63
C LYS A 37 11.97 2.04 10.48
N GLN A 38 11.89 0.97 9.71
CA GLN A 38 13.05 0.13 9.43
C GLN A 38 13.99 0.85 8.45
N ALA A 39 15.01 1.55 8.98
CA ALA A 39 15.86 2.44 8.20
C ALA A 39 16.56 1.75 7.01
N GLY A 40 16.88 0.45 7.14
CA GLY A 40 17.49 -0.38 6.10
C GLY A 40 16.50 -1.14 5.21
N ALA A 41 15.20 -1.06 5.45
CA ALA A 41 14.21 -1.73 4.61
C ALA A 41 13.96 -0.94 3.31
N SER A 42 13.88 -1.68 2.21
CA SER A 42 13.41 -1.17 0.93
C SER A 42 11.98 -0.65 1.05
N ARG A 43 11.66 0.38 0.25
CA ARG A 43 10.27 0.87 0.17
C ARG A 43 9.47 -0.06 -0.72
N VAL A 44 8.25 -0.34 -0.31
CA VAL A 44 7.22 -0.89 -1.20
C VAL A 44 6.82 0.23 -2.16
N ALA A 45 6.97 -0.02 -3.45
CA ALA A 45 6.87 1.02 -4.47
C ALA A 45 5.42 1.40 -4.77
N ALA A 46 5.23 2.61 -5.33
CA ALA A 46 3.94 2.98 -5.92
C ALA A 46 3.54 1.94 -6.97
N GLY A 47 2.27 1.53 -6.94
CA GLY A 47 1.73 0.53 -7.86
C GLY A 47 1.93 -0.92 -7.45
N GLU A 48 2.66 -1.17 -6.36
CA GLU A 48 2.88 -2.52 -5.88
C GLU A 48 1.66 -3.01 -5.10
N VAL A 49 1.22 -4.24 -5.39
CA VAL A 49 0.17 -4.93 -4.64
C VAL A 49 0.83 -5.83 -3.60
N VAL A 50 0.53 -5.59 -2.33
CA VAL A 50 1.05 -6.38 -1.20
C VAL A 50 -0.03 -7.24 -0.58
N GLN A 51 0.37 -8.39 -0.05
CA GLN A 51 -0.50 -9.27 0.72
C GLN A 51 -0.36 -9.00 2.22
N VAL A 52 -1.48 -8.93 2.92
CA VAL A 52 -1.61 -8.61 4.34
C VAL A 52 -2.30 -9.77 5.06
N ASP A 53 -1.76 -10.21 6.20
CA ASP A 53 -2.36 -11.27 7.03
C ASP A 53 -2.95 -10.79 8.36
N LEU A 54 -2.57 -9.59 8.80
CA LEU A 54 -3.04 -9.00 10.05
C LEU A 54 -3.25 -7.50 9.87
N ARG A 55 -4.41 -7.02 10.29
CA ARG A 55 -4.74 -5.60 10.36
C ARG A 55 -4.93 -5.17 11.81
N ARG A 56 -4.51 -3.95 12.12
CA ARG A 56 -4.80 -3.27 13.40
C ARG A 56 -5.39 -1.90 13.14
N ARG A 57 -6.58 -1.63 13.67
CA ARG A 57 -7.20 -0.30 13.56
C ARG A 57 -6.74 0.62 14.68
N ALA A 58 -6.35 1.84 14.32
CA ALA A 58 -6.09 2.95 15.24
C ALA A 58 -6.71 4.22 14.65
N GLY A 59 -7.95 4.53 15.04
CA GLY A 59 -8.72 5.63 14.46
C GLY A 59 -8.96 5.45 12.96
N TRP A 60 -8.42 6.36 12.15
CA TRP A 60 -8.56 6.33 10.69
C TRP A 60 -7.54 5.44 9.98
N THR A 61 -6.53 4.96 10.70
CA THR A 61 -5.45 4.17 10.12
C THR A 61 -5.67 2.69 10.38
N LYS A 62 -5.61 1.87 9.33
CA LYS A 62 -5.32 0.45 9.43
C LYS A 62 -3.83 0.24 9.24
N TRP A 63 -3.21 -0.37 10.24
CA TRP A 63 -1.87 -0.94 10.13
C TRP A 63 -1.95 -2.29 9.45
N LEU A 64 -1.03 -2.55 8.54
CA LEU A 64 -1.08 -3.67 7.60
C LEU A 64 0.19 -4.51 7.74
N ARG A 65 0.12 -5.67 8.38
CA ARG A 65 1.28 -6.57 8.47
C ARG A 65 1.48 -7.31 7.15
N LEU A 66 2.67 -7.22 6.59
CA LEU A 66 3.03 -7.90 5.35
C LEU A 66 3.26 -9.39 5.60
N VAL A 67 2.67 -10.23 4.75
CA VAL A 67 2.87 -11.69 4.80
C VAL A 67 4.33 -12.09 4.58
N THR A 68 5.10 -11.26 3.86
CA THR A 68 6.54 -11.45 3.62
C THR A 68 7.39 -11.35 4.89
N GLY A 69 6.83 -10.84 6.00
CA GLY A 69 7.54 -10.63 7.26
C GLY A 69 8.38 -9.35 7.29
N GLU A 70 8.34 -8.53 6.23
CA GLU A 70 9.11 -7.28 6.15
C GLU A 70 8.65 -6.20 7.13
N GLY A 71 7.47 -6.37 7.74
CA GLY A 71 6.95 -5.50 8.80
C GLY A 71 5.53 -5.02 8.52
N TRP A 72 5.26 -3.78 8.93
CA TRP A 72 3.96 -3.14 8.88
C TRP A 72 3.96 -1.95 7.93
N LEU A 73 2.89 -1.83 7.13
CA LEU A 73 2.51 -0.63 6.41
C LEU A 73 1.29 0.03 7.08
N PHE A 74 0.74 1.05 6.43
CA PHE A 74 -0.50 1.71 6.83
C PHE A 74 -1.26 2.22 5.59
N ASP A 75 -2.59 2.16 5.63
CA ASP A 75 -3.44 2.63 4.53
C ASP A 75 -3.58 4.16 4.52
N ILE A 76 -3.92 4.79 5.64
CA ILE A 76 -4.11 6.22 5.81
C ILE A 76 -3.05 6.73 6.77
N SER A 77 -2.31 7.74 6.35
CA SER A 77 -1.23 8.34 7.14
C SER A 77 -1.76 8.99 8.42
N PRO A 78 -1.28 8.57 9.61
CA PRO A 78 -1.60 9.24 10.88
C PRO A 78 -1.21 10.73 10.92
N LYS A 79 -0.22 11.14 10.10
CA LYS A 79 0.30 12.52 10.09
C LYS A 79 -0.59 13.51 9.34
N ASP A 80 -1.06 13.12 8.16
CA ASP A 80 -1.68 14.03 7.20
C ASP A 80 -2.97 13.50 6.58
N ARG A 81 -3.48 12.35 7.06
CA ARG A 81 -4.72 11.68 6.61
C ARG A 81 -4.78 11.36 5.11
N LYS A 82 -3.64 11.42 4.42
CA LYS A 82 -3.55 11.01 3.01
C LYS A 82 -3.56 9.50 2.91
N VAL A 83 -4.27 9.00 1.90
CA VAL A 83 -4.28 7.59 1.51
C VAL A 83 -2.93 7.24 0.89
N ARG A 84 -2.33 6.16 1.38
CA ARG A 84 -1.04 5.59 0.97
C ARG A 84 -1.20 4.20 0.40
N ALA A 85 -2.23 3.46 0.82
CA ALA A 85 -2.61 2.19 0.24
C ALA A 85 -4.13 2.03 0.22
N VAL A 86 -4.64 1.32 -0.78
CA VAL A 86 -6.07 0.99 -0.93
C VAL A 86 -6.25 -0.51 -0.98
N GLU A 87 -7.27 -1.02 -0.30
CA GLU A 87 -7.63 -2.43 -0.36
C GLU A 87 -8.18 -2.75 -1.75
N VAL A 88 -7.73 -3.87 -2.33
CA VAL A 88 -8.09 -4.28 -3.70
C VAL A 88 -8.45 -5.76 -3.73
N GLU A 89 -9.31 -6.11 -4.69
CA GLU A 89 -9.55 -7.50 -5.07
C GLU A 89 -8.56 -7.89 -6.18
N VAL A 90 -7.88 -9.04 -6.03
CA VAL A 90 -6.95 -9.55 -7.04
C VAL A 90 -7.64 -10.67 -7.81
N GLN A 91 -7.94 -10.42 -9.07
CA GLN A 91 -8.47 -11.42 -9.99
C GLN A 91 -7.35 -12.04 -10.82
N ARG A 92 -7.46 -13.33 -11.14
CA ARG A 92 -6.50 -14.08 -11.97
C ARG A 92 -7.23 -14.73 -13.13
N GLY A 93 -6.66 -14.64 -14.32
CA GLY A 93 -7.29 -15.11 -15.56
C GLY A 93 -6.57 -14.55 -16.78
N ASP A 94 -7.16 -14.80 -17.93
CA ASP A 94 -6.70 -14.27 -19.22
C ASP A 94 -7.71 -13.25 -19.72
N TRP A 95 -7.21 -12.08 -20.12
CA TRP A 95 -8.03 -10.99 -20.65
C TRP A 95 -7.40 -10.45 -21.92
N THR A 96 -8.26 -10.09 -22.88
CA THR A 96 -7.88 -9.41 -24.12
C THR A 96 -8.48 -8.02 -24.11
N TYR A 97 -7.66 -7.00 -24.36
CA TYR A 97 -8.09 -5.61 -24.46
C TYR A 97 -7.71 -5.05 -25.84
N GLU A 98 -8.61 -4.28 -26.43
CA GLU A 98 -8.34 -3.53 -27.66
C GLU A 98 -7.85 -2.12 -27.31
N VAL A 99 -6.78 -1.67 -27.97
CA VAL A 99 -6.22 -0.33 -27.76
C VAL A 99 -6.80 0.62 -28.82
N CYS A 100 -7.58 1.60 -28.37
CA CYS A 100 -8.26 2.56 -29.26
C CYS A 100 -7.41 3.80 -29.60
N VAL A 101 -6.08 3.71 -29.49
CA VAL A 101 -5.13 4.80 -29.76
C VAL A 101 -3.91 4.24 -30.49
N ASP A 102 -3.23 5.07 -31.29
CA ASP A 102 -2.11 4.63 -32.13
C ASP A 102 -0.92 4.06 -31.33
N LYS A 103 -0.72 4.55 -30.10
CA LYS A 103 0.38 4.15 -29.21
C LYS A 103 -0.07 4.18 -27.76
N VAL A 104 0.24 3.11 -27.02
CA VAL A 104 0.06 3.02 -25.57
C VAL A 104 1.30 2.36 -24.94
N ALA A 105 1.66 2.82 -23.74
CA ALA A 105 2.72 2.20 -22.96
C ALA A 105 2.17 1.01 -22.16
N VAL A 106 2.86 -0.13 -22.22
CA VAL A 106 2.60 -1.25 -21.30
C VAL A 106 3.35 -0.97 -20.00
N MET A 107 2.59 -0.83 -18.92
CA MET A 107 3.13 -0.51 -17.61
C MET A 107 3.39 -1.79 -16.81
N SER A 108 4.53 -1.88 -16.13
CA SER A 108 4.86 -3.02 -15.27
C SER A 108 4.11 -3.02 -13.94
N ARG A 109 3.46 -1.91 -13.58
CA ARG A 109 2.66 -1.73 -12.35
C ARG A 109 1.48 -0.79 -12.59
N PRO A 110 0.33 -1.00 -11.91
CA PRO A 110 -0.72 0.00 -11.82
C PRO A 110 -0.17 1.32 -11.27
N LEU A 111 -0.51 2.48 -11.82
CA LEU A 111 -0.15 3.77 -11.22
C LEU A 111 -1.38 4.67 -11.14
N PHE A 112 -1.57 5.32 -10.00
CA PHE A 112 -2.55 6.39 -9.85
C PHE A 112 -1.88 7.73 -10.10
N GLY A 113 -2.42 8.50 -11.05
CA GLY A 113 -1.87 9.79 -11.45
C GLY A 113 -1.12 9.72 -12.78
N VAL A 114 -1.14 10.83 -13.51
CA VAL A 114 -0.66 10.90 -14.89
C VAL A 114 0.86 10.76 -14.89
N ALA A 115 1.37 9.58 -15.24
CA ALA A 115 2.64 9.52 -15.93
C ALA A 115 2.37 10.15 -17.30
N SER A 116 2.59 11.46 -17.42
CA SER A 116 2.64 12.07 -18.75
C SER A 116 3.69 11.28 -19.52
N PRO A 117 3.35 10.65 -20.66
CA PRO A 117 4.37 10.03 -21.47
C PRO A 117 5.34 11.15 -21.85
N THR A 118 6.58 11.06 -21.35
CA THR A 118 7.63 11.97 -21.77
C THR A 118 7.78 11.75 -23.28
N SER A 119 7.39 12.72 -24.07
CA SER A 119 7.65 12.72 -25.50
C SER A 119 9.17 12.58 -25.68
N ALA A 120 9.59 11.44 -26.23
CA ALA A 120 10.93 11.26 -26.77
C ALA A 120 11.02 11.93 -28.15
#